data_AF-A0A7K0A9T5-F1
#
_entry.id   AF-A0A7K0A9T5-F1
#
_cell.length_a   1.000
_cell.length_b   1.000
_cell.length_c   1.000
_cell.angle_alpha   90.00
_cell.angle_beta   90.00
_cell.angle_gamma   90.00
#
_symmetry.space_group_name_H-M   'P 1'
#
loop_
_entity.id
_entity.type
_entity.pdbx_description
1 polymer ?
#
loop_
_entity_poly.entity_id
_entity_poly.type
_entity_poly.pdbx_seq_one_letter_code
_entity_poly.pdbx_strand_id
1 'polypeptide(L)'
;MAVPPFPELLATASRSAIHLEMRDVYTPSDPLFTAWQRGEPVDRSEREQMWRDLIGGAVARGVQLRRARVVSEPLSPYIRYEHSVTEATNVAAGEQVRWLPRSRTL
;
A
#
# COMPACT_ATOMS: atom_id res chain seq x y z
N MET A 1 -8.13 6.36 -26.20
CA MET A 1 -6.73 6.22 -25.72
C MET A 1 -6.74 5.35 -24.48
N ALA A 2 -5.78 4.42 -24.35
CA ALA A 2 -5.64 3.59 -23.16
C ALA A 2 -4.90 4.37 -22.06
N VAL A 3 -5.25 4.13 -20.80
CA VAL A 3 -4.54 4.70 -19.65
C VAL A 3 -3.21 3.95 -19.49
N PRO A 4 -2.06 4.64 -19.39
CA PRO A 4 -0.77 4.00 -19.17
C PRO A 4 -0.74 3.18 -17.87
N PRO A 5 0.06 2.10 -17.80
CA PRO A 5 0.29 1.37 -16.57
C PRO A 5 0.80 2.25 -15.43
N PHE A 6 0.50 1.84 -14.19
CA PHE A 6 0.91 2.57 -12.99
C PHE A 6 2.42 2.91 -12.94
N PRO A 7 3.36 2.00 -13.28
CA PRO A 7 4.79 2.32 -13.28
C PRO A 7 5.16 3.48 -14.21
N GLU A 8 4.53 3.57 -15.38
CA GLU A 8 4.78 4.65 -16.35
C GLU A 8 4.23 5.97 -15.83
N LEU A 9 3.03 5.97 -15.26
CA LEU A 9 2.45 7.16 -14.63
C LEU A 9 3.35 7.64 -13.47
N LEU A 10 3.80 6.73 -12.61
CA LEU A 10 4.69 7.04 -11.50
C LEU A 10 6.05 7.57 -11.96
N ALA A 11 6.58 7.07 -13.08
CA ALA A 11 7.85 7.54 -13.67
C ALA A 11 7.78 9.03 -14.07
N THR A 12 6.60 9.52 -14.48
CA THR A 12 6.40 10.92 -14.88
C THR A 12 6.13 11.87 -13.72
N ALA A 13 5.89 11.38 -12.50
CA ALA A 13 5.68 12.22 -11.33
C ALA A 13 6.96 13.00 -10.97
N SER A 14 6.82 14.31 -10.71
CA SER A 14 7.95 15.23 -10.48
C SER A 14 7.97 15.88 -9.09
N ARG A 15 6.84 15.90 -8.36
CA ARG A 15 6.75 16.55 -7.04
C ARG A 15 6.13 15.63 -5.99
N SER A 16 4.97 15.05 -6.30
CA SER A 16 4.25 14.19 -5.39
C SER A 16 3.35 13.21 -6.14
N ALA A 17 3.09 12.05 -5.54
CA ALA A 17 1.97 11.19 -5.92
C ALA A 17 1.20 10.76 -4.66
N ILE A 18 -0.13 10.66 -4.80
CA ILE A 18 -1.03 10.33 -3.70
C ILE A 18 -1.77 9.06 -4.06
N HIS A 19 -1.75 8.08 -3.17
CA HIS A 19 -2.55 6.86 -3.26
C HIS A 19 -3.64 6.91 -2.20
N LEU A 20 -4.90 6.97 -2.63
CA LEU A 20 -6.06 6.90 -1.77
C LEU A 20 -6.70 5.51 -1.85
N GLU A 21 -6.80 4.85 -0.71
CA GLU A 21 -7.44 3.54 -0.56
C GLU A 21 -8.64 3.67 0.37
N MET A 22 -9.79 3.14 -0.03
CA MET A 22 -11.06 3.32 0.71
C MET A 22 -11.82 2.01 0.95
N ARG A 23 -11.37 0.91 0.35
CA ARG A 23 -12.02 -0.39 0.46
C ARG A 23 -11.49 -1.12 1.68
N ASP A 24 -12.37 -1.78 2.41
CA ASP A 24 -11.96 -2.60 3.55
C ASP A 24 -11.43 -3.98 3.15
N VAL A 25 -11.55 -4.35 1.86
CA VAL A 25 -11.05 -5.60 1.27
C VAL A 25 -10.71 -5.35 -0.21
N TYR A 26 -9.53 -5.78 -0.66
CA TYR A 26 -9.11 -5.70 -2.06
C TYR A 26 -8.96 -7.07 -2.72
N THR A 27 -8.26 -8.00 -2.08
CA THR A 27 -7.96 -9.32 -2.66
C THR A 27 -8.08 -10.40 -1.60
N PRO A 28 -9.31 -10.84 -1.27
CA PRO A 28 -9.53 -11.82 -0.19
C PRO A 28 -8.97 -13.21 -0.53
N SER A 29 -8.68 -13.48 -1.81
CA SER A 29 -8.06 -14.72 -2.29
C SER A 29 -6.53 -14.65 -2.34
N ASP A 30 -5.88 -13.56 -1.91
CA ASP A 30 -4.42 -13.46 -1.89
C ASP A 30 -3.85 -14.56 -0.97
N PRO A 31 -2.97 -15.45 -1.47
CA PRO A 31 -2.39 -16.52 -0.66
C PRO A 31 -1.66 -16.00 0.59
N LEU A 32 -1.00 -14.85 0.49
CA LEU A 32 -0.29 -14.24 1.64
C LEU A 32 -1.26 -13.76 2.72
N PHE A 33 -2.40 -13.19 2.31
CA PHE A 33 -3.47 -12.80 3.24
C PHE A 33 -4.10 -14.04 3.88
N THR A 34 -4.39 -15.06 3.08
CA THR A 34 -5.04 -16.29 3.58
C THR A 34 -4.12 -17.04 4.56
N ALA A 35 -2.83 -17.14 4.28
CA ALA A 35 -1.85 -17.73 5.18
C ALA A 35 -1.69 -16.92 6.48
N TRP A 36 -1.66 -15.58 6.38
CA TRP A 36 -1.67 -14.70 7.55
C TRP A 36 -2.91 -14.91 8.43
N GLN A 37 -4.09 -15.10 7.83
CA GLN A 37 -5.32 -15.40 8.58
C GLN A 37 -5.25 -16.72 9.36
N ARG A 38 -4.45 -17.68 8.88
CA ARG A 38 -4.20 -18.97 9.56
C ARG A 38 -3.06 -18.89 10.59
N GLY A 39 -2.40 -17.74 10.74
CA GLY A 39 -1.24 -17.57 11.62
C GLY A 39 0.02 -18.28 11.11
N GLU A 40 0.07 -18.60 9.82
CA GLU A 40 1.23 -19.25 9.21
C GLU A 40 2.36 -18.25 8.97
N PRO A 41 3.64 -18.66 9.09
CA PRO A 41 4.75 -17.85 8.61
C PRO A 41 4.62 -17.62 7.10
N VAL A 42 4.75 -16.37 6.69
CA VAL A 42 4.66 -15.98 5.28
C VAL A 42 5.92 -15.22 4.91
N ASP A 43 6.70 -15.74 3.95
CA ASP A 43 7.76 -14.97 3.31
C ASP A 43 7.13 -13.99 2.30
N ARG A 44 7.44 -12.71 2.48
CA ARG A 44 6.96 -11.60 1.64
C ARG A 44 8.10 -10.86 0.96
N SER A 45 9.35 -11.30 1.18
CA SER A 45 10.56 -10.57 0.82
C SER A 45 10.58 -10.15 -0.65
N GLU A 46 10.20 -11.05 -1.56
CA GLU A 46 10.11 -10.77 -3.00
C GLU A 46 9.09 -9.67 -3.31
N ARG A 47 7.85 -9.79 -2.81
CA ARG A 47 6.79 -8.81 -3.05
C ARG A 47 7.16 -7.44 -2.48
N GLU A 48 7.75 -7.43 -1.29
CA GLU A 48 8.22 -6.21 -0.66
C GLU A 48 9.38 -5.59 -1.44
N GLN A 49 10.31 -6.40 -1.95
CA GLN A 49 11.42 -5.91 -2.77
C GLN A 49 10.91 -5.29 -4.07
N MET A 50 10.02 -5.97 -4.79
CA MET A 50 9.41 -5.43 -6.01
C MET A 50 8.73 -4.09 -5.76
N TRP A 51 8.02 -3.96 -4.63
CA TRP A 51 7.37 -2.70 -4.26
C TRP A 51 8.39 -1.62 -3.92
N ARG A 52 9.42 -1.95 -3.14
CA ARG A 52 10.53 -1.05 -2.81
C ARG A 52 11.27 -0.56 -4.04
N ASP A 53 11.50 -1.41 -5.04
CA ASP A 53 12.18 -1.02 -6.28
C ASP A 53 11.35 -0.01 -7.09
N LEU A 54 10.05 -0.29 -7.23
CA LEU A 54 9.13 0.58 -7.97
C LEU A 54 8.98 1.96 -7.31
N ILE A 55 8.72 1.98 -6.00
CA ILE A 55 8.48 3.20 -5.23
C ILE A 55 9.80 3.94 -4.96
N GLY A 56 10.86 3.21 -4.63
CA GLY A 56 12.18 3.75 -4.33
C GLY A 56 12.75 4.57 -5.47
N GLY A 57 12.51 4.18 -6.73
CA GLY A 57 12.89 4.99 -7.88
C GLY A 57 12.24 6.38 -7.90
N ALA A 58 10.98 6.51 -7.49
CA ALA A 58 10.29 7.80 -7.40
C ALA A 58 10.78 8.62 -6.21
N VAL A 59 10.95 7.98 -5.05
CA VAL A 59 11.46 8.61 -3.83
C VAL A 59 12.88 9.16 -4.05
N ALA A 60 13.76 8.41 -4.72
CA ALA A 60 15.12 8.82 -5.04
C ALA A 60 15.17 10.06 -5.95
N ARG A 61 14.15 10.27 -6.79
CA ARG A 61 13.99 11.50 -7.61
C ARG A 61 13.44 12.69 -6.83
N GLY A 62 13.14 12.52 -5.54
CA GLY A 62 12.55 13.56 -4.69
C GLY A 62 11.02 13.64 -4.74
N VAL A 63 10.34 12.64 -5.32
CA VAL A 63 8.87 12.60 -5.35
C VAL A 63 8.34 12.22 -3.97
N GLN A 64 7.47 13.05 -3.41
CA GLN A 64 6.79 12.73 -2.15
C GLN A 64 5.64 11.76 -2.40
N LEU A 65 5.77 10.53 -1.92
CA LEU A 65 4.71 9.53 -1.99
C LEU A 65 3.92 9.49 -0.69
N ARG A 66 2.61 9.71 -0.80
CA ARG A 66 1.69 9.74 0.34
C ARG A 66 0.58 8.74 0.11
N ARG A 67 0.28 7.95 1.13
CA ARG A 67 -0.80 6.97 1.12
C ARG A 67 -1.78 7.29 2.23
N ALA A 68 -3.03 7.49 1.85
CA ALA A 68 -4.14 7.64 2.79
C ALA A 68 -5.05 6.43 2.65
N ARG A 69 -5.28 5.71 3.75
CA ARG A 69 -6.21 4.60 3.82
C ARG A 69 -7.39 4.99 4.69
N VAL A 70 -8.58 5.03 4.11
CA VAL A 70 -9.85 5.27 4.81
C VAL A 70 -10.48 3.93 5.15
N VAL A 71 -10.67 3.65 6.45
CA VAL A 71 -11.03 2.31 6.95
C VAL A 71 -12.31 2.31 7.76
N SER A 72 -13.07 1.22 7.67
CA SER A 72 -14.18 0.93 8.60
C SER A 72 -13.65 0.61 9.99
N GLU A 73 -14.38 1.05 11.00
CA GLU A 73 -14.20 0.57 12.38
C GLU A 73 -15.46 -0.21 12.79
N PRO A 74 -15.31 -1.45 13.34
CA PRO A 74 -14.06 -2.15 13.61
C PRO A 74 -13.30 -2.58 12.34
N LEU A 75 -11.97 -2.61 12.42
CA LEU A 75 -11.11 -2.98 11.28
C LEU A 75 -11.41 -4.40 10.79
N SER A 76 -11.59 -4.54 9.47
CA SER A 76 -11.71 -5.85 8.81
C SER A 76 -10.43 -6.67 8.98
N PRO A 77 -10.50 -8.01 8.85
CA PRO A 77 -9.29 -8.85 8.84
C PRO A 77 -8.28 -8.41 7.78
N TYR A 78 -8.75 -7.97 6.61
CA TYR A 78 -7.89 -7.51 5.53
C TYR A 78 -7.15 -6.21 5.88
N ILE A 79 -7.85 -5.24 6.50
CA ILE A 79 -7.20 -4.01 6.97
C ILE A 79 -6.19 -4.30 8.08
N ARG A 80 -6.48 -5.24 9.00
CA ARG A 80 -5.50 -5.66 10.02
C ARG A 80 -4.25 -6.28 9.40
N TYR A 81 -4.43 -7.10 8.37
CA TYR A 81 -3.33 -7.65 7.59
C TYR A 81 -2.51 -6.54 6.91
N GLU A 82 -3.15 -5.61 6.20
CA GLU A 82 -2.45 -4.48 5.57
C GLU A 82 -1.68 -3.65 6.60
N HIS A 83 -2.28 -3.38 7.76
CA HIS A 83 -1.62 -2.71 8.88
C HIS A 83 -0.33 -3.45 9.29
N SER A 84 -0.40 -4.77 9.43
CA SER A 84 0.75 -5.59 9.88
C SER A 84 1.94 -5.59 8.92
N VAL A 85 1.70 -5.38 7.62
CA VAL A 85 2.74 -5.43 6.57
C VAL A 85 3.20 -4.04 6.12
N THR A 86 2.50 -2.98 6.55
CA THR A 86 2.72 -1.60 6.07
C THR A 86 4.12 -1.09 6.35
N GLU A 87 4.68 -1.41 7.52
CA GLU A 87 6.01 -0.93 7.90
C GLU A 87 7.09 -1.52 6.98
N ALA A 88 7.10 -2.85 6.80
CA ALA A 88 8.07 -3.57 5.97
C ALA A 88 7.89 -3.32 4.46
N THR A 89 6.66 -2.98 4.03
CA THR A 89 6.34 -2.76 2.61
C THR A 89 6.37 -1.27 2.25
N ASN A 90 5.40 -0.49 2.71
CA ASN A 90 5.14 0.87 2.22
C ASN A 90 6.10 1.89 2.85
N VAL A 91 6.25 1.83 4.19
CA VAL A 91 7.10 2.80 4.91
C VAL A 91 8.57 2.55 4.58
N ALA A 92 9.01 1.29 4.55
CA ALA A 92 10.36 0.92 4.11
C ALA A 92 10.66 1.33 2.66
N ALA A 93 9.64 1.45 1.79
CA ALA A 93 9.79 1.95 0.43
C ALA A 93 9.86 3.49 0.33
N GLY A 94 9.67 4.21 1.45
CA GLY A 94 9.70 5.67 1.54
C GLY A 94 8.33 6.36 1.43
N GLU A 95 7.22 5.61 1.50
CA GLU A 95 5.89 6.21 1.51
C GLU A 95 5.53 6.82 2.88
N GLN A 96 4.86 7.96 2.87
CA GLN A 96 4.21 8.53 4.05
C GLN A 96 2.80 7.93 4.17
N VAL A 97 2.60 6.99 5.10
CA VAL A 97 1.32 6.29 5.26
C VAL A 97 0.50 6.85 6.42
N ARG A 98 -0.79 7.10 6.18
CA ARG A 98 -1.78 7.48 7.18
C ARG A 98 -3.05 6.65 7.05
N TRP A 99 -3.62 6.32 8.21
CA TRP A 99 -4.86 5.58 8.36
C TRP A 99 -5.91 6.52 8.95
N LEU A 100 -7.06 6.62 8.31
CA LEU A 100 -8.16 7.50 8.71
C LEU A 100 -9.41 6.67 8.96
N PRO A 101 -10.02 6.76 10.16
CA PRO A 101 -11.36 6.24 10.37
C PRO A 101 -12.34 6.89 9.39
N ARG A 102 -13.17 6.09 8.73
CA ARG A 102 -14.16 6.61 7.77
C ARG A 102 -15.15 7.58 8.41
N SER A 103 -15.42 7.44 9.71
CA SER A 103 -16.24 8.38 10.48
C SER A 103 -15.62 9.78 10.64
N ARG A 104 -14.34 9.97 10.26
CA ARG A 104 -13.59 11.23 10.37
C ARG A 104 -13.18 11.80 9.01
N THR A 105 -13.75 11.30 7.91
CA THR A 105 -13.60 11.93 6.60
C THR A 105 -14.73 12.96 6.44
N LEU A 106 -14.41 14.22 6.70
CA LEU A 106 -15.30 15.37 6.46
C LEU A 106 -15.38 15.71 4.98
#